data_AF-A0A3P7WT92-F1
#
_entry.id   AF-A0A3P7WT92-F1
#
_cell.length_a   1.000
_cell.length_b   1.000
_cell.length_c   1.000
_cell.angle_alpha   90.00
_cell.angle_beta   90.00
_cell.angle_gamma   90.00
#
_symmetry.space_group_name_H-M   'P 1'
#
loop_
_entity.id
_entity.type
_entity.pdbx_description
1 polymer ?
#
loop_
_entity_poly.entity_id
_entity_poly.type
_entity_poly.pdbx_seq_one_letter_code
_entity_poly.pdbx_strand_id
1 'polypeptide(L)'
;MLHVVTLELGWEVAAHFYSHIQTVVNAWLLAEGHTIGIGDTIADQATYRDIQETIRKAKLDVVEVIEKAHNDELEPTPGNTLRQTFENMVNRILNDARDRTGGSAQRSLSEYNNFKAMVVAGSKGSKINISQVIACVGQQNVEGKRIPFGFRHRTLPHFIKDDYGPESKGFVENSYLAGLTPSEFFFHAMGGREGLIDTAVKTAETGYIQRRLIKAMESVMVNYDGTVRNSLGQLVQLRYGEDGLDGMWVENQSMPSMKPTNALFEKEFKLDLSDEKSLRKLYTENVVRELQGSAEALKEVEAEWGQLEEDRRLLRKIFPKGDAKIVLPCNLQRMIWNAQKIFRVELRKPTDLNPLRVIEGVKELSKKLVIVSGEDRISKQAQYNATLLMNILLRSTLCAKRMAEKHRLNSEGFEWLIGEIESRFKQAIVQPGEMVGAIAAQSLGEPATQMTLNTFHYAGVSAKNVTLGVPRLKEIINVSKKPKTPSLTVFL
;
A
#
# COMPACT_ATOMS: atom_id res chain seq x y z
N MET A 1 14.88 -3.80 1.54
CA MET A 1 16.16 -4.47 1.85
C MET A 1 16.20 -4.98 3.28
N LEU A 2 16.05 -4.13 4.31
CA LEU A 2 16.08 -4.56 5.71
C LEU A 2 15.11 -5.71 6.04
N HIS A 3 13.87 -5.62 5.53
CA HIS A 3 12.89 -6.69 5.66
C HIS A 3 13.41 -8.05 5.12
N VAL A 4 14.05 -8.04 3.95
CA VAL A 4 14.63 -9.25 3.34
C VAL A 4 15.77 -9.81 4.19
N VAL A 5 16.66 -8.96 4.68
CA VAL A 5 17.78 -9.38 5.55
C VAL A 5 17.26 -10.03 6.83
N THR A 6 16.24 -9.44 7.44
CA THR A 6 15.64 -9.94 8.69
C THR A 6 15.03 -11.32 8.50
N LEU A 7 14.26 -11.52 7.42
CA LEU A 7 13.64 -12.81 7.13
C LEU A 7 14.67 -13.86 6.72
N GLU A 8 15.62 -13.53 5.84
CA GLU A 8 16.55 -14.53 5.31
C GLU A 8 17.68 -14.88 6.30
N LEU A 9 18.29 -13.89 6.95
CA LEU A 9 19.52 -14.03 7.76
C LEU A 9 19.28 -13.89 9.28
N GLY A 10 18.06 -13.53 9.70
CA GLY A 10 17.71 -13.35 11.11
C GLY A 10 17.92 -11.93 11.63
N TRP A 11 17.47 -11.71 12.87
CA TRP A 11 17.40 -10.38 13.49
C TRP A 11 18.78 -9.85 13.94
N GLU A 12 19.70 -10.71 14.38
CA GLU A 12 21.05 -10.31 14.78
C GLU A 12 21.84 -9.73 13.59
N VAL A 13 21.83 -10.44 12.46
CA VAL A 13 22.49 -9.99 11.23
C VAL A 13 21.85 -8.70 10.71
N ALA A 14 20.52 -8.58 10.79
CA ALA A 14 19.83 -7.35 10.43
C ALA A 14 20.23 -6.16 11.33
N ALA A 15 20.43 -6.37 12.63
CA ALA A 15 20.90 -5.35 13.57
C ALA A 15 22.34 -4.91 13.25
N HIS A 16 23.25 -5.87 12.99
CA HIS A 16 24.61 -5.55 12.55
C HIS A 16 24.62 -4.83 11.20
N PHE A 17 23.79 -5.25 10.25
CA PHE A 17 23.64 -4.61 8.95
C PHE A 17 23.24 -3.14 9.08
N TYR A 18 22.30 -2.84 9.97
CA TYR A 18 21.89 -1.47 10.28
C TYR A 18 23.06 -0.64 10.86
N SER A 19 23.78 -1.19 11.84
CA SER A 19 24.93 -0.53 12.47
C SER A 19 26.09 -0.28 11.50
N HIS A 20 26.39 -1.24 10.62
CA HIS A 20 27.45 -1.11 9.62
C HIS A 20 27.11 -0.03 8.59
N ILE A 21 25.87 0.02 8.10
CA ILE A 21 25.42 1.09 7.20
C ILE A 21 25.58 2.44 7.89
N GLN A 22 25.08 2.57 9.13
CA GLN A 22 25.17 3.84 9.86
C GLN A 22 26.62 4.28 10.04
N THR A 23 27.49 3.39 10.49
CA THR A 23 28.91 3.73 10.74
C THR A 23 29.61 4.17 9.45
N VAL A 24 29.45 3.42 8.36
CA VAL A 24 30.11 3.72 7.07
C VAL A 24 29.54 4.99 6.44
N VAL A 25 28.21 5.12 6.37
CA VAL A 25 27.55 6.27 5.76
C VAL A 25 27.80 7.53 6.58
N ASN A 26 27.78 7.47 7.91
CA ASN A 26 28.07 8.64 8.74
C ASN A 26 29.54 9.04 8.62
N ALA A 27 30.48 8.09 8.56
CA ALA A 27 31.90 8.37 8.32
C ALA A 27 32.14 9.01 6.95
N TRP A 28 31.44 8.56 5.91
CA TRP A 28 31.48 9.18 4.59
C TRP A 28 30.85 10.58 4.61
N LEU A 29 29.71 10.75 5.27
CA LEU A 29 29.00 12.03 5.38
C LEU A 29 29.81 13.09 6.15
N LEU A 30 30.66 12.67 7.09
CA LEU A 30 31.62 13.53 7.78
C LEU A 30 32.65 14.15 6.82
N ALA A 31 33.05 13.42 5.77
CA ALA A 31 34.02 13.89 4.77
C ALA A 31 33.34 14.69 3.64
N GLU A 32 32.19 14.21 3.16
CA GLU A 32 31.42 14.89 2.09
C GLU A 32 30.77 16.18 2.61
N GLY A 33 30.18 16.13 3.80
CA GLY A 33 29.31 17.16 4.33
C GLY A 33 27.96 17.23 3.61
N HIS A 34 26.92 17.64 4.32
CA HIS A 34 25.64 17.98 3.71
C HIS A 34 25.06 19.19 4.44
N THR A 35 24.64 20.20 3.68
CA THR A 35 24.10 21.44 4.20
C THR A 35 22.87 21.87 3.42
N ILE A 36 22.07 22.76 3.97
CA ILE A 36 21.01 23.45 3.24
C ILE A 36 21.16 24.93 3.53
N GLY A 37 21.19 25.74 2.47
CA GLY A 37 21.28 27.19 2.56
C GLY A 37 20.09 27.88 1.93
N ILE A 38 20.08 29.22 2.05
CA ILE A 38 19.10 30.06 1.33
C ILE A 38 19.25 29.90 -0.19
N GLY A 39 20.46 29.65 -0.69
CA GLY A 39 20.72 29.42 -2.11
C GLY A 39 19.97 28.22 -2.69
N ASP A 40 19.68 27.19 -1.86
CA ASP A 40 18.91 26.02 -2.29
C ASP A 40 17.41 26.33 -2.48
N THR A 41 16.96 27.49 -2.02
CA THR A 41 15.56 27.94 -2.12
C THR A 41 15.32 28.96 -3.24
N ILE A 42 16.38 29.42 -3.90
CA ILE A 42 16.29 30.44 -4.95
C ILE A 42 16.07 29.75 -6.30
N ALA A 43 14.97 30.09 -6.97
CA ALA A 43 14.75 29.70 -8.36
C ALA A 43 15.38 30.71 -9.33
N ASP A 44 15.62 30.27 -10.57
CA ASP A 44 16.07 31.13 -11.65
C ASP A 44 15.01 32.16 -12.06
N GLN A 45 15.47 33.29 -12.61
CA GLN A 45 14.60 34.41 -12.98
C GLN A 45 13.58 34.05 -14.08
N ALA A 46 13.87 33.05 -14.92
CA ALA A 46 12.90 32.59 -15.92
C ALA A 46 11.75 31.83 -15.24
N THR A 47 12.07 30.91 -14.32
CA THR A 47 11.05 30.23 -13.50
C THR A 47 10.26 31.19 -12.62
N TYR A 48 10.90 32.21 -12.03
CA TYR A 48 10.15 33.21 -11.24
C TYR A 48 9.12 33.95 -12.10
N ARG A 49 9.46 34.29 -13.35
CA ARG A 49 8.52 34.90 -14.31
C ARG A 49 7.38 33.94 -14.67
N ASP A 50 7.68 32.68 -14.93
CA ASP A 50 6.67 31.63 -15.21
C ASP A 50 5.69 31.45 -14.03
N ILE A 51 6.21 31.46 -12.79
CA ILE A 51 5.39 31.37 -11.57
C ILE A 51 4.45 32.57 -11.46
N GLN A 52 4.98 33.78 -11.61
CA GLN A 52 4.18 35.02 -11.54
C GLN A 52 3.12 35.08 -12.64
N GLU A 53 3.46 34.68 -13.87
CA GLU A 53 2.49 34.63 -14.97
C GLU A 53 1.39 33.61 -14.72
N THR A 54 1.75 32.43 -14.19
CA THR A 54 0.79 31.37 -13.84
C THR A 54 -0.17 31.83 -12.74
N ILE A 55 0.33 32.47 -11.69
CA ILE A 55 -0.49 33.02 -10.60
C ILE A 55 -1.41 34.12 -11.11
N ARG A 56 -0.88 35.06 -11.91
CA ARG A 56 -1.66 36.15 -12.50
C ARG A 56 -2.78 35.61 -13.38
N LYS A 57 -2.50 34.60 -14.21
CA LYS A 57 -3.51 33.95 -15.04
C LYS A 57 -4.60 33.29 -14.18
N ALA A 58 -4.22 32.56 -13.14
CA ALA A 58 -5.18 31.96 -12.22
C ALA A 58 -6.05 33.00 -11.50
N LYS A 59 -5.48 34.14 -11.10
CA LYS A 59 -6.25 35.26 -10.52
C LYS A 59 -7.28 35.81 -11.52
N LEU A 60 -6.90 35.98 -12.79
CA LEU A 60 -7.82 36.41 -13.85
C LEU A 60 -8.93 35.40 -14.11
N ASP A 61 -8.59 34.11 -14.18
CA ASP A 61 -9.58 33.02 -14.34
C ASP A 61 -10.60 33.02 -13.19
N VAL A 62 -10.17 33.32 -11.95
CA VAL A 62 -11.09 33.46 -10.80
C VAL A 62 -11.99 34.69 -10.93
N VAL A 63 -11.47 35.82 -11.41
CA VAL A 63 -12.28 37.03 -11.66
C VAL A 63 -13.36 36.74 -12.70
N GLU A 64 -13.02 36.04 -13.78
CA GLU A 64 -13.99 35.64 -14.81
C GLU A 64 -15.10 34.75 -14.23
N VAL A 65 -14.76 33.82 -13.34
CA VAL A 65 -15.76 32.99 -12.63
C VAL A 65 -16.63 33.82 -11.69
N ILE A 66 -16.08 34.85 -11.05
CA ILE A 66 -16.85 35.79 -10.21
C ILE A 66 -17.83 36.60 -11.07
N GLU A 67 -17.39 37.11 -12.23
CA GLU A 67 -18.25 37.86 -13.17
C GLU A 67 -19.39 36.99 -13.70
N LYS A 68 -19.10 35.75 -14.11
CA LYS A 68 -20.12 34.77 -14.51
C LYS A 68 -21.13 34.49 -13.41
N ALA A 69 -20.67 34.41 -12.15
CA ALA A 69 -21.55 34.22 -11.01
C ALA A 69 -22.42 35.46 -10.71
N HIS A 70 -21.92 36.68 -10.96
CA HIS A 70 -22.70 37.92 -10.81
C HIS A 70 -23.72 38.12 -11.94
N ASN A 71 -23.43 37.63 -13.15
CA ASN A 71 -24.32 37.69 -14.31
C ASN A 71 -25.33 36.52 -14.39
N ASP A 72 -25.41 35.68 -13.35
CA ASP A 72 -26.24 34.46 -13.30
C ASP A 72 -25.96 33.47 -14.45
N GLU A 73 -24.76 33.48 -15.02
CA GLU A 73 -24.32 32.57 -16.11
C GLU A 73 -23.77 31.24 -15.58
N LEU A 74 -23.59 31.12 -14.25
CA LEU A 74 -23.01 29.93 -13.63
C LEU A 74 -24.10 28.89 -13.31
N GLU A 75 -24.05 27.73 -13.95
CA GLU A 75 -24.97 26.64 -13.65
C GLU A 75 -24.51 25.79 -12.44
N PRO A 76 -25.42 25.45 -11.50
CA PRO A 76 -25.09 24.61 -10.36
C PRO A 76 -24.84 23.17 -10.80
N THR A 77 -23.73 22.59 -10.37
CA THR A 77 -23.44 21.16 -10.59
C THR A 77 -24.45 20.28 -9.83
N PRO A 78 -24.83 19.10 -10.36
CA PRO A 78 -25.83 18.24 -9.72
C PRO A 78 -25.51 17.92 -8.25
N GLY A 79 -26.49 18.14 -7.36
CA GLY A 79 -26.37 17.89 -5.92
C GLY A 79 -25.62 18.96 -5.12
N ASN A 80 -25.15 20.04 -5.77
CA ASN A 80 -24.52 21.19 -5.12
C ASN A 80 -25.39 22.44 -5.25
N THR A 81 -25.27 23.34 -4.27
CA THR A 81 -25.79 24.70 -4.39
C THR A 81 -24.91 25.54 -5.31
N LEU A 82 -25.47 26.61 -5.89
CA LEU A 82 -24.71 27.55 -6.75
C LEU A 82 -23.42 28.06 -6.06
N ARG A 83 -23.53 28.42 -4.78
CA ARG A 83 -22.38 28.84 -3.95
C ARG A 83 -21.33 27.76 -3.78
N GLN A 84 -21.74 26.51 -3.57
CA GLN A 84 -20.80 25.39 -3.47
C GLN A 84 -20.12 25.10 -4.81
N THR A 85 -20.86 25.17 -5.92
CA THR A 85 -20.30 25.04 -7.26
C THR A 85 -19.25 26.12 -7.53
N PHE A 86 -19.58 27.37 -7.22
CA PHE A 86 -18.63 28.49 -7.30
C PHE A 86 -17.37 28.23 -6.48
N GLU A 87 -17.51 27.91 -5.19
CA GLU A 87 -16.37 27.64 -4.30
C GLU A 87 -15.53 26.45 -4.77
N ASN A 88 -16.16 25.39 -5.27
CA ASN A 88 -15.46 24.21 -5.81
C ASN A 88 -14.64 24.56 -7.07
N MET A 89 -15.20 25.38 -7.96
CA MET A 89 -14.51 25.83 -9.17
C MET A 89 -13.31 26.71 -8.83
N VAL A 90 -13.49 27.69 -7.93
CA VAL A 90 -12.40 28.58 -7.50
C VAL A 90 -11.28 27.79 -6.81
N ASN A 91 -11.63 26.89 -5.89
CA ASN A 91 -10.62 26.04 -5.24
C ASN A 91 -9.86 25.16 -6.23
N ARG A 92 -10.53 24.62 -7.26
CA ARG A 92 -9.86 23.85 -8.32
C ARG A 92 -8.82 24.71 -9.06
N ILE A 93 -9.21 25.90 -9.52
CA ILE A 93 -8.31 26.81 -10.24
C ILE A 93 -7.08 27.16 -9.39
N LEU A 94 -7.28 27.51 -8.12
CA LEU A 94 -6.20 27.89 -7.22
C LEU A 94 -5.28 26.72 -6.85
N ASN A 95 -5.83 25.52 -6.66
CA ASN A 95 -5.03 24.32 -6.42
C ASN A 95 -4.23 23.91 -7.66
N ASP A 96 -4.84 23.96 -8.84
CA ASP A 96 -4.15 23.69 -10.11
C ASP A 96 -3.00 24.69 -10.34
N ALA A 97 -3.19 25.96 -10.00
CA ALA A 97 -2.15 26.99 -10.07
C ALA A 97 -0.98 26.68 -9.12
N ARG A 98 -1.26 26.31 -7.86
CA ARG A 98 -0.24 25.88 -6.89
C ARG A 98 0.55 24.66 -7.38
N ASP A 99 -0.13 23.67 -7.94
CA ASP A 99 0.52 22.43 -8.37
C ASP A 99 1.37 22.65 -9.63
N ARG A 100 0.92 23.51 -10.56
CA ARG A 100 1.71 23.91 -11.74
C ARG A 100 2.96 24.70 -11.35
N THR A 101 2.81 25.72 -10.50
CA THR A 101 3.94 26.55 -10.03
C THR A 101 4.95 25.70 -9.25
N GLY A 102 4.48 24.77 -8.42
CA GLY A 102 5.32 23.79 -7.74
C GLY A 102 6.07 22.85 -8.68
N GLY A 103 5.40 22.37 -9.74
CA GLY A 103 6.02 21.56 -10.79
C GLY A 103 7.10 22.30 -11.59
N SER A 104 6.87 23.59 -11.91
CA SER A 104 7.89 24.44 -12.53
C SER A 104 9.08 24.66 -11.61
N ALA A 105 8.85 25.01 -10.34
CA ALA A 105 9.92 25.17 -9.34
C ALA A 105 10.74 23.89 -9.14
N GLN A 106 10.10 22.71 -9.09
CA GLN A 106 10.85 21.46 -8.91
C GLN A 106 11.73 21.12 -10.12
N ARG A 107 11.27 21.44 -11.34
CA ARG A 107 12.04 21.19 -12.58
C ARG A 107 13.21 22.13 -12.74
N SER A 108 13.12 23.34 -12.20
CA SER A 108 14.20 24.33 -12.30
C SER A 108 15.35 24.06 -11.32
N LEU A 109 15.11 23.33 -10.23
CA LEU A 109 16.17 22.95 -9.28
C LEU A 109 17.20 22.01 -9.93
N SER A 110 18.47 22.39 -9.83
CA SER A 110 19.61 21.59 -10.25
C SER A 110 19.70 20.26 -9.50
N GLU A 111 20.47 19.30 -10.01
CA GLU A 111 20.75 18.05 -9.28
C GLU A 111 21.61 18.27 -8.03
N TYR A 112 22.43 19.32 -8.00
CA TYR A 112 23.26 19.68 -6.86
C TYR A 112 22.51 20.42 -5.74
N ASN A 113 21.21 20.68 -5.92
CA ASN A 113 20.41 21.35 -4.91
C ASN A 113 20.16 20.43 -3.71
N ASN A 114 20.57 20.88 -2.52
CA ASN A 114 20.51 20.05 -1.32
C ASN A 114 19.07 19.81 -0.84
N PHE A 115 18.17 20.77 -1.08
CA PHE A 115 16.77 20.60 -0.74
C PHE A 115 16.12 19.51 -1.60
N LYS A 116 16.42 19.49 -2.90
CA LYS A 116 16.00 18.42 -3.81
C LYS A 116 16.60 17.07 -3.41
N ALA A 117 17.87 17.02 -3.04
CA ALA A 117 18.55 15.80 -2.61
C ALA A 117 17.84 15.15 -1.40
N MET A 118 17.47 15.93 -0.38
CA MET A 118 16.73 15.43 0.79
C MET A 118 15.36 14.84 0.43
N VAL A 119 14.62 15.53 -0.43
CA VAL A 119 13.28 15.08 -0.87
C VAL A 119 13.35 13.83 -1.74
N VAL A 120 14.34 13.75 -2.64
CA VAL A 120 14.55 12.56 -3.50
C VAL A 120 15.02 11.36 -2.68
N ALA A 121 15.90 11.57 -1.70
CA ALA A 121 16.32 10.53 -0.75
C ALA A 121 15.17 10.09 0.18
N GLY A 122 14.11 10.91 0.31
CA GLY A 122 13.00 10.66 1.23
C GLY A 122 13.40 10.81 2.70
N SER A 123 14.49 11.52 3.01
CA SER A 123 14.97 11.71 4.38
C SER A 123 14.14 12.72 5.14
N LYS A 124 13.84 13.87 4.52
CA LYS A 124 12.97 14.91 5.09
C LYS A 124 12.39 15.81 4.01
N GLY A 125 11.14 16.19 4.22
CA GLY A 125 10.40 17.07 3.32
C GLY A 125 9.73 16.32 2.16
N SER A 126 8.91 17.05 1.43
CA SER A 126 8.14 16.56 0.29
C SER A 126 8.17 17.59 -0.84
N LYS A 127 7.65 17.19 -2.01
CA LYS A 127 7.52 18.09 -3.17
C LYS A 127 6.69 19.34 -2.84
N ILE A 128 5.72 19.23 -1.94
CA ILE A 128 4.90 20.37 -1.49
C ILE A 128 5.76 21.38 -0.73
N ASN A 129 6.70 20.92 0.10
CA ASN A 129 7.56 21.83 0.87
C ASN A 129 8.46 22.66 -0.06
N ILE A 130 8.99 22.04 -1.13
CA ILE A 130 9.74 22.77 -2.17
C ILE A 130 8.85 23.83 -2.82
N SER A 131 7.63 23.45 -3.22
CA SER A 131 6.67 24.39 -3.83
C SER A 131 6.36 25.58 -2.93
N GLN A 132 6.13 25.36 -1.64
CA GLN A 132 5.74 26.44 -0.71
C GLN A 132 6.89 27.38 -0.35
N VAL A 133 8.12 26.85 -0.27
CA VAL A 133 9.31 27.67 0.05
C VAL A 133 9.74 28.51 -1.15
N ILE A 134 9.65 27.96 -2.37
CA ILE A 134 10.18 28.59 -3.59
C ILE A 134 9.11 29.34 -4.37
N ALA A 135 7.95 28.73 -4.61
CA ALA A 135 6.94 29.22 -5.55
C ALA A 135 5.80 29.99 -4.88
N CYS A 136 4.85 29.31 -4.24
CA CYS A 136 3.75 29.93 -3.51
C CYS A 136 3.24 29.03 -2.39
N VAL A 137 2.81 29.62 -1.27
CA VAL A 137 2.26 28.84 -0.14
C VAL A 137 0.89 28.25 -0.49
N GLY A 138 0.06 28.99 -1.23
CA GLY A 138 -1.24 28.57 -1.74
C GLY A 138 -2.43 28.89 -0.81
N GLN A 139 -3.59 28.32 -1.14
CA GLN A 139 -4.86 28.58 -0.44
C GLN A 139 -4.85 28.09 1.01
N GLN A 140 -5.16 28.99 1.94
CA GLN A 140 -5.40 28.65 3.35
C GLN A 140 -6.87 28.29 3.55
N ASN A 141 -7.11 27.18 4.24
CA ASN A 141 -8.44 26.69 4.53
C ASN A 141 -8.69 26.64 6.03
N VAL A 142 -9.94 26.85 6.41
CA VAL A 142 -10.47 26.65 7.77
C VAL A 142 -11.72 25.80 7.65
N GLU A 143 -11.78 24.67 8.37
CA GLU A 143 -12.89 23.70 8.32
C GLU A 143 -13.21 23.21 6.89
N GLY A 144 -12.17 23.06 6.06
CA GLY A 144 -12.30 22.60 4.67
C GLY A 144 -12.92 23.63 3.70
N LYS A 145 -13.08 24.89 4.11
CA LYS A 145 -13.52 26.01 3.27
C LYS A 145 -12.44 27.08 3.21
N ARG A 146 -12.50 27.95 2.20
CA ARG A 146 -11.72 29.20 2.18
C ARG A 146 -12.09 30.07 3.39
N ILE A 147 -11.26 31.06 3.72
CA ILE A 147 -11.42 31.86 4.93
C ILE A 147 -12.84 32.46 5.03
N PRO A 148 -13.58 32.18 6.13
CA PRO A 148 -14.95 32.64 6.28
C PRO A 148 -15.01 34.15 6.54
N PHE A 149 -16.17 34.75 6.28
CA PHE A 149 -16.40 36.15 6.64
C PHE A 149 -16.63 36.27 8.15
N GLY A 150 -15.57 36.64 8.88
CA GLY A 150 -15.64 36.90 10.33
C GLY A 150 -16.24 38.27 10.67
N PHE A 151 -16.11 39.25 9.76
CA PHE A 151 -16.78 40.54 9.85
C PHE A 151 -18.02 40.58 8.95
N ARG A 152 -18.86 41.62 9.10
CA ARG A 152 -20.06 41.82 8.29
C ARG A 152 -19.73 41.83 6.79
N HIS A 153 -19.98 40.70 6.12
CA HIS A 153 -19.75 40.46 4.69
C HIS A 153 -18.28 40.64 4.23
N ARG A 154 -17.28 40.42 5.10
CA ARG A 154 -15.86 40.50 4.72
C ARG A 154 -14.96 39.71 5.67
N THR A 155 -13.76 39.37 5.23
CA THR A 155 -12.78 38.61 6.02
C THR A 155 -11.97 39.49 6.96
N LEU A 156 -11.48 40.64 6.49
CA LEU A 156 -10.75 41.66 7.27
C LEU A 156 -11.32 43.05 7.02
N PRO A 157 -11.11 44.03 7.93
CA PRO A 157 -11.58 45.40 7.75
C PRO A 157 -10.92 46.13 6.56
N HIS A 158 -9.79 45.60 6.06
CA HIS A 158 -9.04 46.11 4.91
C HIS A 158 -9.68 45.74 3.56
N PHE A 159 -10.56 44.74 3.52
CA PHE A 159 -11.23 44.32 2.29
C PHE A 159 -12.61 44.97 2.14
N ILE A 160 -13.04 45.10 0.89
CA ILE A 160 -14.39 45.53 0.54
C ILE A 160 -15.42 44.47 0.95
N LYS A 161 -16.68 44.87 1.04
CA LYS A 161 -17.77 43.93 1.36
C LYS A 161 -18.06 43.05 0.16
N ASP A 162 -18.43 41.81 0.46
CA ASP A 162 -18.77 40.76 -0.50
C ASP A 162 -17.64 40.46 -1.52
N ASP A 163 -16.40 40.61 -1.06
CA ASP A 163 -15.21 40.24 -1.83
C ASP A 163 -14.95 38.72 -1.77
N TYR A 164 -15.11 38.05 -2.91
CA TYR A 164 -14.85 36.60 -3.09
C TYR A 164 -13.52 36.31 -3.81
N GLY A 165 -12.70 37.35 -4.05
CA GLY A 165 -11.41 37.25 -4.68
C GLY A 165 -10.42 36.36 -3.90
N PRO A 166 -9.35 35.90 -4.58
CA PRO A 166 -8.38 34.98 -3.97
C PRO A 166 -7.68 35.60 -2.76
N GLU A 167 -7.27 36.87 -2.83
CA GLU A 167 -6.56 37.57 -1.74
C GLU A 167 -7.45 37.76 -0.49
N SER A 168 -8.69 38.22 -0.68
CA SER A 168 -9.65 38.40 0.41
C SER A 168 -9.99 37.09 1.12
N LYS A 169 -9.98 35.97 0.39
CA LYS A 169 -10.37 34.64 0.87
C LYS A 169 -9.18 33.74 1.26
N GLY A 170 -7.98 34.31 1.43
CA GLY A 170 -6.84 33.60 2.03
C GLY A 170 -5.98 32.79 1.07
N PHE A 171 -5.97 33.12 -0.23
CA PHE A 171 -4.94 32.65 -1.14
C PHE A 171 -3.64 33.40 -0.87
N VAL A 172 -2.58 32.66 -0.56
CA VAL A 172 -1.24 33.22 -0.36
C VAL A 172 -0.45 33.03 -1.64
N GLU A 173 -0.18 34.14 -2.34
CA GLU A 173 0.58 34.12 -3.59
C GLU A 173 2.09 34.08 -3.35
N ASN A 174 2.53 34.68 -2.25
CA ASN A 174 3.95 34.75 -1.91
C ASN A 174 4.48 33.40 -1.42
N SER A 175 5.78 33.20 -1.59
CA SER A 175 6.52 32.06 -1.02
C SER A 175 7.11 32.43 0.34
N TYR A 176 7.56 31.43 1.11
CA TYR A 176 8.28 31.72 2.36
C TYR A 176 9.59 32.49 2.14
N LEU A 177 10.23 32.33 0.97
CA LEU A 177 11.41 33.09 0.60
C LEU A 177 11.09 34.57 0.36
N ALA A 178 9.99 34.86 -0.36
CA ALA A 178 9.57 36.23 -0.67
C ALA A 178 9.03 36.96 0.58
N GLY A 179 8.46 36.22 1.53
CA GLY A 179 7.81 36.76 2.72
C GLY A 179 6.33 37.03 2.50
N LEU A 180 5.56 36.96 3.58
CA LEU A 180 4.10 37.09 3.57
C LEU A 180 3.69 38.54 3.82
N THR A 181 2.66 39.01 3.11
CA THR A 181 1.99 40.27 3.46
C THR A 181 1.23 40.13 4.80
N PRO A 182 0.89 41.22 5.50
CA PRO A 182 0.18 41.14 6.78
C PRO A 182 -1.15 40.38 6.72
N SER A 183 -1.91 40.56 5.63
CA SER A 183 -3.18 39.84 5.41
C SER A 183 -2.95 38.34 5.20
N GLU A 184 -1.99 37.97 4.35
CA GLU A 184 -1.60 36.57 4.11
C GLU A 184 -1.07 35.91 5.38
N PHE A 185 -0.22 36.61 6.14
CA PHE A 185 0.32 36.12 7.40
C PHE A 185 -0.80 35.80 8.40
N PHE A 186 -1.81 36.68 8.52
CA PHE A 186 -2.94 36.46 9.42
C PHE A 186 -3.79 35.27 8.97
N PHE A 187 -4.09 35.14 7.68
CA PHE A 187 -4.82 33.97 7.15
C PHE A 187 -4.04 32.66 7.29
N HIS A 188 -2.72 32.71 7.09
CA HIS A 188 -1.84 31.57 7.31
C HIS A 188 -1.82 31.17 8.79
N ALA A 189 -1.79 32.13 9.71
CA ALA A 189 -1.89 31.88 11.14
C ALA A 189 -3.25 31.28 11.54
N MET A 190 -4.35 31.66 10.88
CA MET A 190 -5.66 31.03 11.09
C MET A 190 -5.65 29.55 10.69
N GLY A 191 -5.16 29.22 9.49
CA GLY A 191 -5.06 27.83 9.02
C GLY A 191 -4.11 27.01 9.90
N GLY A 192 -2.96 27.58 10.27
CA GLY A 192 -2.02 26.95 11.20
C GLY A 192 -2.61 26.70 12.59
N ARG A 193 -3.45 27.61 13.09
CA ARG A 193 -4.14 27.45 14.38
C ARG A 193 -5.11 26.27 14.37
N GLU A 194 -5.85 26.06 13.29
CA GLU A 194 -6.73 24.89 13.14
C GLU A 194 -5.93 23.59 13.31
N GLY A 195 -4.81 23.46 12.60
CA GLY A 195 -3.94 22.28 12.71
C GLY A 195 -3.39 22.05 14.14
N LEU A 196 -3.02 23.11 14.85
CA LEU A 196 -2.56 23.02 16.24
C LEU A 196 -3.67 22.57 17.20
N ILE A 197 -4.88 23.11 17.04
CA ILE A 197 -6.05 22.71 17.84
C ILE A 197 -6.40 21.26 17.57
N ASP A 198 -6.44 20.88 16.30
CA ASP A 198 -6.79 19.54 15.86
C ASP A 198 -5.81 18.49 16.38
N THR A 199 -4.51 18.80 16.36
CA THR A 199 -3.48 17.95 16.98
C THR A 199 -3.78 17.73 18.47
N ALA A 200 -4.06 18.79 19.23
CA ALA A 200 -4.33 18.69 20.67
C ALA A 200 -5.61 17.88 20.98
N VAL A 201 -6.69 18.13 20.23
CA VAL A 201 -7.98 17.43 20.43
C VAL A 201 -7.85 15.96 20.05
N LYS A 202 -7.24 15.66 18.90
CA LYS A 202 -7.18 14.30 18.39
C LYS A 202 -6.23 13.39 19.19
N THR A 203 -5.16 13.92 19.80
CA THR A 203 -4.30 13.15 20.72
C THR A 203 -5.10 12.58 21.90
N ALA A 204 -5.98 13.38 22.51
CA ALA A 204 -6.80 12.93 23.63
C ALA A 204 -7.81 11.85 23.21
N GLU A 205 -8.46 12.03 22.04
CA GLU A 205 -9.45 11.06 21.56
C GLU A 205 -8.82 9.71 21.16
N THR A 206 -7.69 9.75 20.44
CA THR A 206 -7.01 8.54 19.98
C THR A 206 -6.42 7.73 21.12
N GLY A 207 -5.82 8.37 22.13
CA GLY A 207 -5.35 7.69 23.33
C GLY A 207 -6.48 7.00 24.10
N TYR A 208 -7.67 7.61 24.16
CA TYR A 208 -8.84 6.99 24.77
C TYR A 208 -9.36 5.79 23.97
N ILE A 209 -9.41 5.90 22.64
CA ILE A 209 -9.77 4.78 21.75
C ILE A 209 -8.80 3.62 21.93
N GLN A 210 -7.49 3.89 21.94
CA GLN A 210 -6.44 2.91 22.15
C GLN A 210 -6.62 2.15 23.46
N ARG A 211 -6.82 2.87 24.57
CA ARG A 211 -7.06 2.25 25.88
C ARG A 211 -8.31 1.36 25.87
N ARG A 212 -9.39 1.79 25.21
CA ARG A 212 -10.62 1.01 25.11
C ARG A 212 -10.45 -0.27 24.30
N LEU A 213 -9.72 -0.19 23.18
CA LEU A 213 -9.41 -1.37 22.35
C LEU A 213 -8.60 -2.39 23.15
N ILE A 214 -7.56 -1.94 23.85
CA ILE A 214 -6.75 -2.82 24.71
C ILE A 214 -7.62 -3.45 25.78
N LYS A 215 -8.39 -2.66 26.54
CA LYS A 215 -9.21 -3.19 27.64
C LYS A 215 -10.28 -4.18 27.18
N ALA A 216 -10.79 -4.05 25.96
CA ALA A 216 -11.74 -5.00 25.40
C ALA A 216 -11.09 -6.33 24.97
N MET A 217 -9.82 -6.32 24.58
CA MET A 217 -9.16 -7.47 23.96
C MET A 217 -7.97 -8.03 24.76
N GLU A 218 -7.64 -7.47 25.93
CA GLU A 218 -6.43 -7.81 26.69
C GLU A 218 -6.35 -9.27 27.15
N SER A 219 -7.49 -9.97 27.27
CA SER A 219 -7.52 -11.38 27.66
C SER A 219 -7.59 -12.37 26.49
N VAL A 220 -7.61 -11.87 25.25
CA VAL A 220 -7.72 -12.73 24.06
C VAL A 220 -6.34 -13.24 23.68
N MET A 221 -6.19 -14.57 23.68
CA MET A 221 -4.92 -15.24 23.41
C MET A 221 -5.11 -16.50 22.56
N VAL A 222 -4.02 -16.98 21.96
CA VAL A 222 -3.98 -18.27 21.27
C VAL A 222 -3.75 -19.39 22.28
N ASN A 223 -4.61 -20.40 22.27
CA ASN A 223 -4.48 -21.58 23.11
C ASN A 223 -3.66 -22.69 22.40
N TYR A 224 -3.18 -23.68 23.16
CA TYR A 224 -2.40 -24.81 22.64
C TYR A 224 -3.13 -25.69 21.61
N ASP A 225 -4.45 -25.63 21.56
CA ASP A 225 -5.25 -26.27 20.52
C ASP A 225 -5.30 -25.46 19.21
N GLY A 226 -4.61 -24.31 19.16
CA GLY A 226 -4.55 -23.34 18.06
C GLY A 226 -5.79 -22.45 17.94
N THR A 227 -6.74 -22.55 18.88
CA THR A 227 -7.93 -21.70 18.89
C THR A 227 -7.67 -20.38 19.60
N VAL A 228 -8.42 -19.35 19.26
CA VAL A 228 -8.34 -18.05 19.93
C VAL A 228 -9.50 -17.92 20.90
N ARG A 229 -9.19 -17.74 22.19
CA ARG A 229 -10.19 -17.67 23.25
C ARG A 229 -9.97 -16.47 24.16
N ASN A 230 -11.04 -16.05 24.84
CA ASN A 230 -10.95 -15.05 25.90
C ASN A 230 -10.68 -15.69 27.28
N SER A 231 -10.55 -14.87 28.32
CA SER A 231 -10.37 -15.33 29.72
C SER A 231 -11.47 -16.27 30.25
N LEU A 232 -12.69 -16.19 29.69
CA LEU A 232 -13.80 -17.08 30.07
C LEU A 232 -13.80 -18.40 29.30
N GLY A 233 -12.81 -18.63 28.42
CA GLY A 233 -12.74 -19.80 27.55
C GLY A 233 -13.73 -19.77 26.39
N GLN A 234 -14.39 -18.64 26.13
CA GLN A 234 -15.27 -18.48 24.97
C GLN A 234 -14.43 -18.36 23.70
N LEU A 235 -14.83 -19.12 22.68
CA LEU A 235 -14.17 -19.15 21.39
C LEU A 235 -14.45 -17.87 20.60
N VAL A 236 -13.38 -17.20 20.15
CA VAL A 236 -13.45 -16.02 19.27
C VAL A 236 -13.17 -16.40 17.82
N GLN A 237 -12.09 -17.16 17.57
CA GLN A 237 -11.73 -17.70 16.26
C GLN A 237 -11.27 -19.15 16.40
N LEU A 238 -11.58 -19.98 15.39
CA LEU A 238 -11.11 -21.37 15.34
C LEU A 238 -9.60 -21.47 15.08
N ARG A 239 -9.08 -20.53 14.27
CA ARG A 239 -7.65 -20.32 14.01
C ARG A 239 -7.40 -18.82 13.97
N TYR A 240 -6.28 -18.41 14.54
CA TYR A 240 -5.86 -17.00 14.52
C TYR A 240 -5.77 -16.50 13.07
N GLY A 241 -6.37 -15.35 12.76
CA GLY A 241 -6.32 -14.80 11.39
C GLY A 241 -7.03 -15.63 10.32
N GLU A 242 -7.83 -16.63 10.72
CA GLU A 242 -8.48 -17.62 9.82
C GLU A 242 -7.51 -18.55 9.06
N ASP A 243 -6.20 -18.34 9.17
CA ASP A 243 -5.13 -19.13 8.56
C ASP A 243 -4.21 -19.79 9.59
N GLY A 244 -4.15 -19.31 10.84
CA GLY A 244 -3.28 -19.84 11.89
C GLY A 244 -1.82 -19.35 11.82
N LEU A 245 -1.57 -18.26 11.09
CA LEU A 245 -0.23 -17.74 10.83
C LEU A 245 0.03 -16.46 11.61
N ASP A 246 1.29 -16.21 11.97
CA ASP A 246 1.74 -14.99 12.61
C ASP A 246 1.98 -13.88 11.54
N GLY A 247 1.43 -12.70 11.82
CA GLY A 247 1.51 -11.52 10.96
C GLY A 247 2.93 -10.96 10.78
N MET A 248 3.91 -11.38 11.58
CA MET A 248 5.32 -11.00 11.42
C MET A 248 5.99 -11.68 10.22
N TRP A 249 5.55 -12.90 9.87
CA TRP A 249 6.23 -13.75 8.86
C TRP A 249 5.61 -13.68 7.46
N VAL A 250 4.53 -12.92 7.28
CA VAL A 250 3.80 -12.82 6.02
C VAL A 250 4.34 -11.70 5.13
N GLU A 251 4.37 -11.95 3.81
CA GLU A 251 4.84 -10.99 2.82
C GLU A 251 3.79 -10.76 1.74
N ASN A 252 3.82 -9.57 1.13
CA ASN A 252 3.00 -9.28 -0.05
C ASN A 252 3.51 -10.11 -1.24
N GLN A 253 2.65 -10.98 -1.78
CA GLN A 253 2.91 -11.82 -2.94
C GLN A 253 1.83 -11.59 -4.01
N SER A 254 2.07 -12.10 -5.22
CA SER A 254 1.11 -12.00 -6.32
C SER A 254 0.72 -13.39 -6.81
N MET A 255 -0.58 -13.65 -6.88
CA MET A 255 -1.13 -14.88 -7.46
C MET A 255 -0.93 -14.91 -8.99
N PRO A 256 -0.10 -15.83 -9.53
CA PRO A 256 0.19 -15.86 -10.97
C PRO A 256 -1.01 -16.28 -11.83
N SER A 257 -1.88 -17.14 -11.31
CA SER A 257 -3.04 -17.70 -12.03
C SER A 257 -4.22 -16.72 -12.19
N MET A 258 -4.24 -15.61 -11.44
CA MET A 258 -5.40 -14.72 -11.33
C MET A 258 -5.64 -13.86 -12.58
N LYS A 259 -4.61 -13.12 -13.00
CA LYS A 259 -4.67 -12.09 -14.05
C LYS A 259 -4.70 -12.61 -15.50
N PRO A 260 -3.99 -13.68 -15.88
CA PRO A 260 -3.93 -14.12 -17.28
C PRO A 260 -5.32 -14.35 -17.92
N THR A 261 -5.42 -14.11 -19.23
CA THR A 261 -6.56 -14.56 -20.04
C THR A 261 -6.57 -16.09 -20.14
N ASN A 262 -7.67 -16.71 -20.57
CA ASN A 262 -7.74 -18.17 -20.67
C ASN A 262 -6.67 -18.74 -21.61
N ALA A 263 -6.46 -18.11 -22.77
CA ALA A 263 -5.42 -18.52 -23.72
C ALA A 263 -4.00 -18.35 -23.15
N LEU A 264 -3.73 -17.24 -22.45
CA LEU A 264 -2.43 -17.02 -21.82
C LEU A 264 -2.19 -18.01 -20.67
N PHE A 265 -3.22 -18.31 -19.89
CA PHE A 265 -3.16 -19.29 -18.80
C PHE A 265 -2.85 -20.70 -19.33
N GLU A 266 -3.53 -21.15 -20.39
CA GLU A 266 -3.22 -22.42 -21.01
C GLU A 266 -1.78 -22.44 -21.55
N LYS A 267 -1.37 -21.36 -22.22
CA LYS A 267 0.01 -21.23 -22.72
C LYS A 267 1.06 -21.26 -21.61
N GLU A 268 0.84 -20.65 -20.45
CA GLU A 268 1.86 -20.57 -19.40
C GLU A 268 1.86 -21.76 -18.43
N PHE A 269 0.75 -22.48 -18.27
CA PHE A 269 0.59 -23.49 -17.22
C PHE A 269 0.37 -24.92 -17.75
N LYS A 270 -0.22 -25.11 -18.94
CA LYS A 270 -0.48 -26.45 -19.49
C LYS A 270 0.76 -27.04 -20.13
N LEU A 271 1.29 -28.12 -19.56
CA LEU A 271 2.40 -28.88 -20.15
C LEU A 271 1.82 -29.89 -21.15
N ASP A 272 2.20 -29.76 -22.42
CA ASP A 272 1.82 -30.73 -23.46
C ASP A 272 2.98 -31.69 -23.68
N LEU A 273 2.75 -32.98 -23.41
CA LEU A 273 3.76 -34.03 -23.61
C LEU A 273 3.80 -34.55 -25.05
N SER A 274 2.84 -34.16 -25.90
CA SER A 274 2.73 -34.61 -27.28
C SER A 274 3.73 -33.91 -28.22
N ASP A 275 4.12 -32.66 -27.89
CA ASP A 275 5.03 -31.87 -28.71
C ASP A 275 6.51 -32.11 -28.33
N GLU A 276 7.10 -33.08 -29.00
CA GLU A 276 8.52 -33.46 -28.84
C GLU A 276 9.49 -32.29 -29.04
N LYS A 277 9.19 -31.35 -29.95
CA LYS A 277 10.08 -30.21 -30.23
C LYS A 277 10.15 -29.25 -29.05
N SER A 278 9.03 -29.06 -28.35
CA SER A 278 8.97 -28.21 -27.16
C SER A 278 9.62 -28.90 -25.96
N LEU A 279 9.41 -30.21 -25.79
CA LEU A 279 10.04 -30.96 -24.70
C LEU A 279 11.57 -31.00 -24.80
N ARG A 280 12.14 -31.24 -26.00
CA ARG A 280 13.60 -31.25 -26.21
C ARG A 280 14.27 -29.89 -25.96
N LYS A 281 13.52 -28.79 -25.97
CA LYS A 281 14.02 -27.45 -25.60
C LYS A 281 14.03 -27.22 -24.08
N LEU A 282 13.15 -27.91 -23.36
CA LEU A 282 12.92 -27.71 -21.93
C LEU A 282 13.72 -28.71 -21.09
N TYR A 283 13.74 -29.97 -21.49
CA TYR A 283 14.31 -31.08 -20.72
C TYR A 283 15.51 -31.71 -21.42
N THR A 284 16.36 -32.38 -20.65
CA THR A 284 17.46 -33.22 -21.17
C THR A 284 16.92 -34.45 -21.92
N GLU A 285 17.70 -35.00 -22.85
CA GLU A 285 17.27 -36.13 -23.70
C GLU A 285 16.84 -37.36 -22.89
N ASN A 286 17.47 -37.60 -21.72
CA ASN A 286 17.11 -38.71 -20.84
C ASN A 286 15.68 -38.56 -20.31
N VAL A 287 15.32 -37.38 -19.82
CA VAL A 287 13.98 -37.08 -19.30
C VAL A 287 12.95 -37.13 -20.43
N VAL A 288 13.29 -36.65 -21.63
CA VAL A 288 12.37 -36.72 -22.79
C VAL A 288 12.04 -38.16 -23.15
N ARG A 289 13.01 -39.09 -23.10
CA ARG A 289 12.77 -40.52 -23.37
C ARG A 289 11.88 -41.18 -22.33
N GLU A 290 12.01 -40.80 -21.05
CA GLU A 290 11.17 -41.30 -19.97
C GLU A 290 9.72 -40.79 -20.08
N LEU A 291 9.54 -39.54 -20.52
CA LEU A 291 8.21 -38.94 -20.71
C LEU A 291 7.53 -39.46 -21.99
N GLN A 292 8.30 -39.79 -23.02
CA GLN A 292 7.79 -40.31 -24.28
C GLN A 292 7.31 -41.76 -24.12
N GLY A 293 5.99 -41.94 -24.09
CA GLY A 293 5.34 -43.26 -24.02
C GLY A 293 4.88 -43.66 -22.62
N SER A 294 5.12 -42.84 -21.60
CA SER A 294 4.55 -43.05 -20.26
C SER A 294 3.11 -42.54 -20.20
N ALA A 295 2.14 -43.47 -20.19
CA ALA A 295 0.73 -43.15 -19.97
C ALA A 295 0.47 -42.56 -18.57
N GLU A 296 1.31 -42.93 -17.59
CA GLU A 296 1.24 -42.42 -16.22
C GLU A 296 1.65 -40.94 -16.15
N ALA A 297 2.72 -40.55 -16.86
CA ALA A 297 3.14 -39.16 -16.95
C ALA A 297 2.07 -38.25 -17.54
N LEU A 298 1.37 -38.72 -18.59
CA LEU A 298 0.27 -37.98 -19.21
C LEU A 298 -0.89 -37.78 -18.22
N LYS A 299 -1.28 -38.84 -17.51
CA LYS A 299 -2.36 -38.79 -16.51
C LYS A 299 -2.05 -37.81 -15.38
N GLU A 300 -0.84 -37.82 -14.84
CA GLU A 300 -0.45 -36.94 -13.73
C GLU A 300 -0.37 -35.46 -14.14
N VAL A 301 0.15 -35.17 -15.35
CA VAL A 301 0.20 -33.80 -15.89
C VAL A 301 -1.20 -33.28 -16.20
N GLU A 302 -2.10 -34.10 -16.74
CA GLU A 302 -3.50 -33.74 -16.95
C GLU A 302 -4.22 -33.49 -15.62
N ALA A 303 -3.93 -34.28 -14.59
CA ALA A 303 -4.47 -34.07 -13.25
C ALA A 303 -3.96 -32.75 -12.61
N GLU A 304 -2.68 -32.40 -12.78
CA GLU A 304 -2.15 -31.10 -12.36
C GLU A 304 -2.88 -29.95 -13.07
N TRP A 305 -3.08 -30.06 -14.39
CA TRP A 305 -3.80 -29.07 -15.17
C TRP A 305 -5.25 -28.89 -14.70
N GLY A 306 -5.98 -29.99 -14.47
CA GLY A 306 -7.34 -29.96 -13.93
C GLY A 306 -7.40 -29.24 -12.57
N GLN A 307 -6.46 -29.54 -11.67
CA GLN A 307 -6.38 -28.88 -10.36
C GLN A 307 -6.11 -27.38 -10.47
N LEU A 308 -5.20 -26.97 -11.36
CA LEU A 308 -4.89 -25.55 -11.60
C LEU A 308 -6.09 -24.79 -12.17
N GLU A 309 -6.91 -25.44 -13.00
CA GLU A 309 -8.13 -24.84 -13.53
C GLU A 309 -9.19 -24.64 -12.44
N GLU A 310 -9.39 -25.65 -11.58
CA GLU A 310 -10.28 -25.55 -10.42
C GLU A 310 -9.82 -24.46 -9.44
N ASP A 311 -8.54 -24.44 -9.09
CA ASP A 311 -7.93 -23.43 -8.22
C ASP A 311 -8.16 -22.01 -8.77
N ARG A 312 -8.03 -21.82 -10.09
CA ARG A 312 -8.27 -20.54 -10.74
C ARG A 312 -9.74 -20.12 -10.68
N ARG A 313 -10.68 -21.07 -10.85
CA ARG A 313 -12.12 -20.81 -10.71
C ARG A 313 -12.46 -20.42 -9.26
N LEU A 314 -11.91 -21.13 -8.28
CA LEU A 314 -12.06 -20.84 -6.86
C LEU A 314 -11.49 -19.46 -6.50
N LEU A 315 -10.27 -19.16 -6.96
CA LEU A 315 -9.61 -17.88 -6.68
C LEU A 315 -10.42 -16.69 -7.21
N ARG A 316 -11.01 -16.81 -8.41
CA ARG A 316 -11.89 -15.77 -8.99
C ARG A 316 -13.21 -15.62 -8.25
N LYS A 317 -13.70 -16.68 -7.61
CA LYS A 317 -14.85 -16.62 -6.72
C LYS A 317 -14.51 -15.93 -5.40
N ILE A 318 -13.32 -16.19 -4.84
CA ILE A 318 -12.84 -15.56 -3.61
C ILE A 318 -12.53 -14.08 -3.82
N PHE A 319 -11.86 -13.74 -4.92
CA PHE A 319 -11.44 -12.37 -5.28
C PHE A 319 -12.19 -11.85 -6.52
N PRO A 320 -13.48 -11.47 -6.42
CA PRO A 320 -14.30 -11.10 -7.57
C PRO A 320 -13.79 -9.85 -8.30
N LYS A 321 -13.06 -8.96 -7.60
CA LYS A 321 -12.49 -7.73 -8.17
C LYS A 321 -11.20 -7.95 -8.97
N GLY A 322 -10.65 -9.17 -9.00
CA GLY A 322 -9.43 -9.45 -9.74
C GLY A 322 -8.14 -8.97 -9.08
N ASP A 323 -8.13 -8.68 -7.78
CA ASP A 323 -6.89 -8.36 -7.09
C ASP A 323 -6.02 -9.62 -7.00
N ALA A 324 -4.78 -9.52 -7.47
CA ALA A 324 -3.82 -10.60 -7.44
C ALA A 324 -2.86 -10.47 -6.27
N LYS A 325 -2.82 -9.30 -5.59
CA LYS A 325 -1.99 -9.11 -4.41
C LYS A 325 -2.61 -9.85 -3.25
N ILE A 326 -1.80 -10.68 -2.62
CA ILE A 326 -2.15 -11.50 -1.47
C ILE A 326 -1.06 -11.33 -0.41
N VAL A 327 -1.40 -11.65 0.83
CA VAL A 327 -0.45 -11.65 1.95
C VAL A 327 -0.32 -13.09 2.41
N LEU A 328 0.86 -13.68 2.22
CA LEU A 328 1.13 -15.08 2.57
C LEU A 328 2.58 -15.23 3.03
N PRO A 329 2.89 -16.21 3.90
CA PRO A 329 4.24 -16.51 4.33
C PRO A 329 5.07 -17.07 3.17
N CYS A 330 6.39 -17.12 3.35
CA CYS A 330 7.34 -17.70 2.41
C CYS A 330 7.27 -17.07 1.01
N ASN A 331 8.04 -16.02 0.75
CA ASN A 331 8.11 -15.43 -0.58
C ASN A 331 8.74 -16.40 -1.61
N LEU A 332 7.88 -17.13 -2.31
CA LEU A 332 8.30 -18.22 -3.21
C LEU A 332 9.20 -17.72 -4.35
N GLN A 333 8.95 -16.51 -4.85
CA GLN A 333 9.79 -15.95 -5.92
C GLN A 333 11.22 -15.72 -5.45
N ARG A 334 11.39 -15.19 -4.23
CA ARG A 334 12.71 -14.98 -3.63
C ARG A 334 13.40 -16.30 -3.32
N MET A 335 12.68 -17.28 -2.78
CA MET A 335 13.23 -18.59 -2.47
C MET A 335 13.71 -19.34 -3.72
N ILE A 336 12.93 -19.29 -4.82
CA ILE A 336 13.35 -19.85 -6.11
C ILE A 336 14.60 -19.14 -6.62
N TRP A 337 14.68 -17.82 -6.50
CA TRP A 337 15.85 -17.07 -6.92
C TRP A 337 17.10 -17.41 -6.08
N ASN A 338 16.94 -17.60 -4.76
CA ASN A 338 18.00 -18.06 -3.87
C ASN A 338 18.48 -19.46 -4.29
N ALA A 339 17.56 -20.39 -4.58
CA ALA A 339 17.90 -21.71 -5.11
C ALA A 339 18.71 -21.62 -6.41
N GLN A 340 18.28 -20.78 -7.37
CA GLN A 340 19.01 -20.56 -8.62
C GLN A 340 20.45 -20.07 -8.39
N LYS A 341 20.68 -19.25 -7.37
CA LYS A 341 22.00 -18.72 -7.03
C LYS A 341 22.87 -19.72 -6.29
N ILE A 342 22.34 -20.45 -5.32
CA ILE A 342 23.06 -21.46 -4.54
C ILE A 342 23.57 -22.58 -5.47
N PHE A 343 22.68 -23.10 -6.31
CA PHE A 343 22.98 -24.22 -7.21
C PHE A 343 23.53 -23.78 -8.58
N ARG A 344 23.77 -22.47 -8.77
CA ARG A 344 24.35 -21.87 -9.99
C ARG A 344 23.64 -22.34 -11.28
N VAL A 345 22.32 -22.27 -11.26
CA VAL A 345 21.47 -22.75 -12.36
C VAL A 345 21.64 -21.88 -13.61
N GLU A 346 21.92 -22.52 -14.76
CA GLU A 346 22.00 -21.85 -16.05
C GLU A 346 20.67 -21.87 -16.78
N LEU A 347 20.00 -20.71 -16.88
CA LEU A 347 18.68 -20.58 -17.52
C LEU A 347 18.66 -20.89 -19.03
N ARG A 348 19.82 -21.04 -19.67
CA ARG A 348 19.89 -21.40 -21.11
C ARG A 348 19.91 -22.90 -21.34
N LYS A 349 20.36 -23.69 -20.36
CA LYS A 349 20.45 -25.15 -20.49
C LYS A 349 19.08 -25.79 -20.23
N PRO A 350 18.79 -26.95 -20.85
CA PRO A 350 17.64 -27.77 -20.49
C PRO A 350 17.76 -28.25 -19.05
N THR A 351 16.63 -28.41 -18.35
CA THR A 351 16.60 -28.95 -16.98
C THR A 351 16.63 -30.48 -16.97
N ASP A 352 17.27 -31.04 -15.96
CA ASP A 352 17.30 -32.46 -15.61
C ASP A 352 16.12 -32.87 -14.69
N LEU A 353 15.35 -31.91 -14.20
CA LEU A 353 14.26 -32.14 -13.27
C LEU A 353 13.05 -32.76 -13.99
N ASN A 354 12.74 -34.02 -13.64
CA ASN A 354 11.57 -34.72 -14.18
C ASN A 354 10.27 -34.05 -13.66
N PRO A 355 9.30 -33.70 -14.55
CA PRO A 355 8.04 -33.06 -14.15
C PRO A 355 7.21 -33.90 -13.17
N LEU A 356 7.30 -35.23 -13.22
CA LEU A 356 6.61 -36.11 -12.25
C LEU A 356 7.09 -35.84 -10.82
N ARG A 357 8.41 -35.72 -10.64
CA ARG A 357 9.01 -35.39 -9.34
C ARG A 357 8.56 -34.02 -8.82
N VAL A 358 8.31 -33.07 -9.72
CA VAL A 358 7.75 -31.76 -9.35
C VAL A 358 6.34 -31.90 -8.81
N ILE A 359 5.47 -32.62 -9.54
CA ILE A 359 4.08 -32.83 -9.15
C ILE A 359 4.00 -33.59 -7.82
N GLU A 360 4.77 -34.68 -7.68
CA GLU A 360 4.85 -35.46 -6.44
C GLU A 360 5.39 -34.62 -5.28
N GLY A 361 6.49 -33.90 -5.49
CA GLY A 361 7.09 -33.05 -4.46
C GLY A 361 6.14 -31.95 -3.95
N VAL A 362 5.37 -31.32 -4.85
CA VAL A 362 4.36 -30.33 -4.46
C VAL A 362 3.18 -30.97 -3.72
N LYS A 363 2.73 -32.17 -4.15
CA LYS A 363 1.68 -32.94 -3.44
C LYS A 363 2.13 -33.34 -2.04
N GLU A 364 3.36 -33.80 -1.88
CA GLU A 364 3.95 -34.14 -0.58
C GLU A 364 4.11 -32.92 0.30
N LEU A 365 4.64 -31.82 -0.25
CA LEU A 365 4.76 -30.56 0.48
C LEU A 365 3.40 -30.12 1.02
N SER A 366 2.36 -30.10 0.19
CA SER A 366 1.00 -29.73 0.60
C SER A 366 0.47 -30.56 1.78
N LYS A 367 0.83 -31.85 1.86
CA LYS A 367 0.48 -32.72 3.01
C LYS A 367 1.26 -32.38 4.27
N LYS A 368 2.53 -31.95 4.14
CA LYS A 368 3.39 -31.58 5.28
C LYS A 368 3.06 -30.22 5.89
N LEU A 369 2.42 -29.33 5.14
CA LEU A 369 1.97 -28.01 5.63
C LEU A 369 0.72 -28.16 6.50
N VAL A 370 0.89 -28.63 7.74
CA VAL A 370 -0.22 -28.86 8.69
C VAL A 370 -0.40 -27.66 9.63
N ILE A 371 -1.63 -27.16 9.74
CA ILE A 371 -2.06 -26.13 10.69
C ILE A 371 -3.05 -26.71 11.71
N VAL A 372 -3.98 -27.53 11.22
CA VAL A 372 -4.98 -28.23 12.03
C VAL A 372 -4.62 -29.71 12.04
N SER A 373 -4.16 -30.20 13.19
CA SER A 373 -3.92 -31.62 13.43
C SER A 373 -5.24 -32.36 13.66
N GLY A 374 -5.43 -33.51 13.01
CA GLY A 374 -6.56 -34.40 13.28
C GLY A 374 -6.94 -35.26 12.07
N GLU A 375 -7.35 -36.50 12.32
CA GLU A 375 -7.74 -37.46 11.27
C GLU A 375 -9.26 -37.47 11.00
N ASP A 376 -10.04 -36.81 11.86
CA ASP A 376 -11.47 -36.70 11.75
C ASP A 376 -11.90 -35.82 10.57
N ARG A 377 -13.14 -36.02 10.13
CA ARG A 377 -13.69 -35.32 8.96
C ARG A 377 -13.67 -33.80 9.11
N ILE A 378 -13.85 -33.28 10.33
CA ILE A 378 -13.93 -31.84 10.58
C ILE A 378 -12.53 -31.24 10.51
N SER A 379 -11.54 -31.86 11.17
CA SER A 379 -10.15 -31.40 11.13
C SER A 379 -9.59 -31.41 9.71
N LYS A 380 -9.88 -32.43 8.91
CA LYS A 380 -9.48 -32.49 7.49
C LYS A 380 -10.05 -31.33 6.67
N GLN A 381 -11.32 -31.00 6.87
CA GLN A 381 -11.94 -29.86 6.19
C GLN A 381 -11.37 -28.52 6.67
N ALA A 382 -11.14 -28.36 7.98
CA ALA A 382 -10.56 -27.17 8.55
C ALA A 382 -9.12 -26.95 8.05
N GLN A 383 -8.32 -28.01 7.99
CA GLN A 383 -6.97 -28.01 7.44
C GLN A 383 -6.95 -27.59 5.97
N TYR A 384 -7.85 -28.16 5.16
CA TYR A 384 -7.99 -27.80 3.76
C TYR A 384 -8.31 -26.32 3.59
N ASN A 385 -9.24 -25.78 4.38
CA ASN A 385 -9.64 -24.37 4.31
C ASN A 385 -8.51 -23.43 4.77
N ALA A 386 -7.82 -23.74 5.87
CA ALA A 386 -6.75 -22.90 6.42
C ALA A 386 -5.55 -22.79 5.49
N THR A 387 -5.23 -23.85 4.73
CA THR A 387 -4.11 -23.87 3.78
C THR A 387 -4.50 -23.62 2.34
N LEU A 388 -5.78 -23.34 2.05
CA LEU A 388 -6.31 -23.27 0.69
C LEU A 388 -5.53 -22.27 -0.18
N LEU A 389 -5.37 -21.03 0.28
CA LEU A 389 -4.68 -19.98 -0.46
C LEU A 389 -3.18 -20.28 -0.63
N MET A 390 -2.52 -20.79 0.41
CA MET A 390 -1.11 -21.17 0.34
C MET A 390 -0.88 -22.30 -0.68
N ASN A 391 -1.75 -23.32 -0.66
CA ASN A 391 -1.67 -24.42 -1.61
C ASN A 391 -1.92 -23.97 -3.07
N ILE A 392 -2.87 -23.05 -3.30
CA ILE A 392 -3.09 -22.45 -4.62
C ILE A 392 -1.85 -21.68 -5.08
N LEU A 393 -1.21 -20.92 -4.18
CA LEU A 393 0.02 -20.18 -4.49
C LEU A 393 1.17 -21.14 -4.85
N LEU A 394 1.35 -22.20 -4.06
CA LEU A 394 2.39 -23.22 -4.29
C LEU A 394 2.19 -23.90 -5.64
N ARG A 395 0.99 -24.42 -5.91
CA ARG A 395 0.68 -25.09 -7.19
C ARG A 395 0.83 -24.15 -8.39
N SER A 396 0.36 -22.91 -8.29
CA SER A 396 0.47 -21.94 -9.38
C SER A 396 1.89 -21.42 -9.61
N THR A 397 2.77 -21.48 -8.60
CA THR A 397 4.16 -21.01 -8.73
C THR A 397 5.11 -22.15 -9.12
N LEU A 398 4.94 -23.33 -8.53
CA LEU A 398 5.78 -24.51 -8.70
C LEU A 398 5.23 -25.52 -9.72
N CYS A 399 4.34 -25.11 -10.63
CA CYS A 399 3.82 -26.02 -11.63
C CYS A 399 4.92 -26.55 -12.56
N ALA A 400 4.78 -27.79 -13.03
CA ALA A 400 5.79 -28.48 -13.82
C ALA A 400 6.28 -27.64 -15.03
N LYS A 401 5.34 -27.03 -15.75
CA LYS A 401 5.67 -26.18 -16.91
C LYS A 401 6.52 -24.96 -16.54
N ARG A 402 6.14 -24.22 -15.50
CA ARG A 402 6.88 -23.01 -15.10
C ARG A 402 8.23 -23.33 -14.50
N MET A 403 8.32 -24.46 -13.80
CA MET A 403 9.58 -24.99 -13.29
C MET A 403 10.53 -25.32 -14.45
N ALA A 404 10.06 -25.92 -15.53
CA ALA A 404 10.89 -26.23 -16.70
C ALA A 404 11.19 -25.02 -17.59
N GLU A 405 10.25 -24.10 -17.79
CA GLU A 405 10.42 -22.99 -18.74
C GLU A 405 11.11 -21.78 -18.10
N LYS A 406 10.60 -21.30 -16.95
CA LYS A 406 11.02 -20.04 -16.31
C LYS A 406 12.10 -20.24 -15.27
N HIS A 407 11.96 -21.25 -14.40
CA HIS A 407 12.82 -21.39 -13.22
C HIS A 407 14.05 -22.28 -13.46
N ARG A 408 13.90 -23.33 -14.28
CA ARG A 408 14.92 -24.30 -14.71
C ARG A 408 15.77 -24.88 -13.59
N LEU A 409 15.19 -25.06 -12.41
CA LEU A 409 15.90 -25.66 -11.27
C LEU A 409 16.32 -27.11 -11.60
N ASN A 410 17.43 -27.53 -11.00
CA ASN A 410 17.89 -28.91 -11.02
C ASN A 410 17.19 -29.74 -9.93
N SER A 411 17.38 -31.07 -9.95
CA SER A 411 16.78 -31.97 -8.97
C SER A 411 17.15 -31.60 -7.52
N GLU A 412 18.43 -31.36 -7.24
CA GLU A 412 18.91 -30.98 -5.90
C GLU A 412 18.35 -29.62 -5.44
N GLY A 413 18.32 -28.63 -6.33
CA GLY A 413 17.79 -27.31 -6.03
C GLY A 413 16.29 -27.30 -5.77
N PHE A 414 15.54 -28.20 -6.41
CA PHE A 414 14.13 -28.39 -6.15
C PHE A 414 13.86 -29.03 -4.77
N GLU A 415 14.64 -30.05 -4.39
CA GLU A 415 14.52 -30.66 -3.06
C GLU A 415 14.86 -29.69 -1.95
N TRP A 416 15.93 -28.90 -2.13
CA TRP A 416 16.28 -27.82 -1.21
C TRP A 416 15.12 -26.82 -1.08
N LEU A 417 14.51 -26.41 -2.20
CA LEU A 417 13.40 -25.46 -2.20
C LEU A 417 12.19 -25.99 -1.41
N ILE A 418 11.80 -27.26 -1.61
CA ILE A 418 10.70 -27.88 -0.86
C ILE A 418 11.00 -27.89 0.64
N GLY A 419 12.21 -28.31 1.03
CA GLY A 419 12.62 -28.37 2.43
C GLY A 419 12.63 -26.99 3.10
N GLU A 420 13.09 -25.96 2.38
CA GLU A 420 13.10 -24.59 2.90
C GLU A 420 11.67 -24.04 3.03
N ILE A 421 10.77 -24.29 2.07
CA ILE A 421 9.37 -23.85 2.16
C ILE A 421 8.70 -24.48 3.39
N GLU A 422 8.92 -25.78 3.61
CA GLU A 422 8.39 -26.49 4.78
C GLU A 422 8.90 -25.87 6.09
N SER A 423 10.21 -25.62 6.20
CA SER A 423 10.83 -25.03 7.38
C SER A 423 10.28 -23.63 7.67
N ARG A 424 10.25 -22.77 6.66
CA ARG A 424 9.77 -21.38 6.77
C ARG A 424 8.29 -21.29 7.09
N PHE A 425 7.49 -22.20 6.52
CA PHE A 425 6.06 -22.23 6.81
C PHE A 425 5.80 -22.61 8.27
N LYS A 426 6.53 -23.60 8.81
CA LYS A 426 6.43 -23.98 10.23
C LYS A 426 6.85 -22.84 11.16
N GLN A 427 7.86 -22.05 10.79
CA GLN A 427 8.26 -20.85 11.54
C GLN A 427 7.17 -19.77 11.56
N ALA A 428 6.37 -19.68 10.49
CA ALA A 428 5.30 -18.71 10.37
C ALA A 428 4.03 -19.07 11.16
N ILE A 429 3.94 -20.26 11.75
CA ILE A 429 2.79 -20.66 12.56
C ILE A 429 2.79 -19.85 13.87
N VAL A 430 1.62 -19.31 14.21
CA VAL A 430 1.42 -18.55 15.44
C VAL A 430 1.74 -19.40 16.67
N GLN A 431 2.42 -18.81 17.66
CA GLN A 431 2.81 -19.55 18.85
C GLN A 431 1.66 -19.58 19.87
N PRO A 432 1.31 -20.75 20.43
CA PRO A 432 0.40 -20.80 21.56
C PRO A 432 0.90 -19.98 22.74
N GLY A 433 0.00 -19.28 23.41
CA GLY A 433 0.33 -18.34 24.49
C GLY A 433 0.45 -16.90 24.03
N GLU A 434 0.44 -16.63 22.72
CA GLU A 434 0.55 -15.28 22.19
C GLU A 434 -0.71 -14.44 22.50
N MET A 435 -0.49 -13.23 23.02
CA MET A 435 -1.53 -12.29 23.43
C MET A 435 -2.07 -11.50 22.23
N VAL A 436 -2.65 -12.22 21.28
CA VAL A 436 -3.10 -11.69 19.98
C VAL A 436 -4.12 -10.55 20.10
N GLY A 437 -4.93 -10.51 21.15
CA GLY A 437 -5.89 -9.42 21.36
C GLY A 437 -5.22 -8.08 21.68
N ALA A 438 -4.15 -8.09 22.48
CA ALA A 438 -3.38 -6.89 22.79
C ALA A 438 -2.63 -6.39 21.55
N ILE A 439 -2.03 -7.31 20.79
CA ILE A 439 -1.34 -7.01 19.52
C ILE A 439 -2.33 -6.39 18.53
N ALA A 440 -3.50 -7.00 18.33
CA ALA A 440 -4.53 -6.47 17.43
C ALA A 440 -5.02 -5.08 17.86
N ALA A 441 -5.22 -4.85 19.17
CA ALA A 441 -5.60 -3.54 19.69
C ALA A 441 -4.55 -2.47 19.37
N GLN A 442 -3.27 -2.79 19.60
CA GLN A 442 -2.16 -1.88 19.35
C GLN A 442 -1.97 -1.59 17.86
N SER A 443 -1.98 -2.63 17.03
CA SER A 443 -1.85 -2.51 15.57
C SER A 443 -3.00 -1.75 14.93
N LEU A 444 -4.19 -1.73 15.56
CA LEU A 444 -5.32 -0.91 15.07
C LEU A 444 -5.23 0.55 15.55
N GLY A 445 -4.84 0.78 16.81
CA GLY A 445 -4.92 2.12 17.38
C GLY A 445 -3.67 2.98 17.19
N GLU A 446 -2.47 2.40 16.99
CA GLU A 446 -1.28 3.19 16.62
C GLU A 446 -1.50 3.93 15.29
N PRO A 447 -1.95 3.29 14.19
CA PRO A 447 -2.22 4.00 12.94
C PRO A 447 -3.35 5.03 13.09
N ALA A 448 -4.31 4.80 13.99
CA ALA A 448 -5.36 5.76 14.27
C ALA A 448 -4.82 7.08 14.84
N THR A 449 -3.69 7.04 15.58
CA THR A 449 -2.98 8.26 16.01
C THR A 449 -2.41 9.04 14.83
N GLN A 450 -1.95 8.36 13.77
CA GLN A 450 -1.38 9.00 12.57
C GLN A 450 -2.45 9.48 11.59
N MET A 451 -3.59 8.77 11.48
CA MET A 451 -4.72 9.15 10.60
C MET A 451 -5.32 10.53 10.95
N THR A 452 -5.04 11.02 12.15
CA THR A 452 -5.44 12.35 12.62
C THR A 452 -4.87 13.47 11.75
N LEU A 453 -3.64 13.33 11.27
CA LEU A 453 -2.90 14.38 10.58
C LEU A 453 -3.22 14.46 9.08
N ASN A 454 -3.60 13.35 8.45
CA ASN A 454 -3.66 13.24 6.98
C ASN A 454 -5.04 13.56 6.34
N THR A 455 -6.08 13.84 7.12
CA THR A 455 -7.47 13.90 6.61
C THR A 455 -7.77 15.13 5.73
N PHE A 456 -6.98 16.21 5.85
CA PHE A 456 -7.27 17.49 5.19
C PHE A 456 -6.61 17.68 3.81
N HIS A 457 -5.74 16.77 3.37
CA HIS A 457 -5.05 16.89 2.08
C HIS A 457 -5.90 16.52 0.85
N TYR A 458 -7.15 16.05 1.04
CA TYR A 458 -8.06 15.63 -0.03
C TYR A 458 -9.20 16.63 -0.32
N ALA A 459 -8.98 17.93 -0.10
CA ALA A 459 -9.92 18.96 -0.51
C ALA A 459 -10.05 19.00 -2.05
N GLY A 460 -11.12 18.43 -2.62
CA GLY A 460 -11.38 18.47 -4.06
C GLY A 460 -12.32 17.40 -4.64
N VAL A 461 -12.63 16.33 -3.90
CA VAL A 461 -13.58 15.30 -4.38
C VAL A 461 -14.99 15.63 -3.90
N SER A 462 -15.70 16.46 -4.67
CA SER A 462 -17.05 16.98 -4.37
C SER A 462 -18.16 15.91 -4.21
N ALA A 463 -17.86 14.61 -4.38
CA ALA A 463 -18.93 13.62 -4.49
C ALA A 463 -19.45 13.08 -3.15
N LYS A 464 -18.67 13.06 -2.05
CA LYS A 464 -19.19 12.61 -0.75
C LYS A 464 -18.42 13.24 0.41
N ASN A 465 -19.07 14.13 1.17
CA ASN A 465 -18.67 14.48 2.52
C ASN A 465 -18.88 13.25 3.43
N VAL A 466 -18.02 12.25 3.33
CA VAL A 466 -18.04 11.07 4.22
C VAL A 466 -17.20 11.41 5.44
N THR A 467 -17.70 11.08 6.64
CA THR A 467 -16.83 11.09 7.82
C THR A 467 -15.71 10.07 7.64
N LEU A 468 -14.46 10.53 7.67
CA LEU A 468 -13.25 9.71 7.58
C LEU A 468 -12.39 9.90 8.84
N GLY A 469 -11.36 9.07 8.98
CA GLY A 469 -10.40 9.16 10.09
C GLY A 469 -11.00 8.81 11.46
N VAL A 470 -10.47 9.45 12.51
CA VAL A 470 -10.83 9.18 13.91
C VAL A 470 -12.32 9.36 14.22
N PRO A 471 -13.02 10.38 13.71
CA PRO A 471 -14.47 10.50 13.91
C PRO A 471 -15.24 9.26 13.44
N ARG A 472 -14.84 8.69 12.29
CA ARG A 472 -15.47 7.48 11.76
C ARG A 472 -15.13 6.25 12.59
N LEU A 473 -13.88 6.11 13.00
CA LEU A 473 -13.45 5.02 13.88
C LEU A 473 -14.25 5.04 15.20
N LYS A 474 -14.47 6.22 15.77
CA LYS A 474 -15.29 6.43 16.97
C LYS A 474 -16.75 6.00 16.75
N GLU A 475 -17.34 6.34 15.61
CA GLU A 475 -18.71 5.91 15.27
C GLU A 475 -18.83 4.38 15.18
N ILE A 476 -17.84 3.73 14.56
CA ILE A 476 -17.80 2.27 14.38
C ILE A 476 -17.63 1.57 15.72
N ILE A 477 -16.61 1.94 16.51
CA ILE A 477 -16.32 1.30 17.80
C ILE A 477 -17.47 1.50 18.81
N ASN A 478 -18.15 2.66 18.75
CA ASN A 478 -19.28 2.93 19.64
C ASN A 478 -20.61 2.37 19.12
N VAL A 479 -20.65 1.80 17.91
CA VAL A 479 -21.87 1.33 17.26
C VAL A 479 -22.96 2.43 17.32
N SER A 480 -22.60 3.63 16.85
CA SER A 480 -23.49 4.80 16.94
C SER A 480 -24.80 4.59 16.18
N LYS A 481 -25.94 4.76 16.85
CA LYS A 481 -27.28 4.68 16.23
C LYS A 481 -27.54 5.80 15.21
N LYS A 482 -26.84 6.93 15.32
CA LYS A 482 -26.99 8.09 14.44
C LYS A 482 -25.61 8.48 13.88
N PRO A 483 -25.10 7.78 12.84
CA PRO A 483 -23.86 8.18 12.18
C PRO A 483 -24.04 9.52 11.47
N LYS A 484 -22.98 10.34 11.40
CA LYS A 484 -23.06 11.69 10.83
C LYS A 484 -23.37 11.69 9.33
N THR A 485 -22.84 10.72 8.58
CA THR A 485 -22.97 10.66 7.11
C THR A 485 -23.48 9.28 6.67
N PRO A 486 -24.78 8.98 6.85
CA PRO A 486 -25.37 7.77 6.32
C PRO A 486 -25.38 7.82 4.78
N SER A 487 -24.88 6.78 4.13
CA SER A 487 -24.83 6.71 2.67
C SER A 487 -25.17 5.30 2.18
N LEU A 488 -25.86 5.23 1.04
CA LEU A 488 -26.17 3.98 0.35
C LEU A 488 -25.47 3.98 -1.03
N THR A 489 -24.85 2.86 -1.39
CA THR A 489 -24.34 2.63 -2.75
C THR A 489 -25.24 1.58 -3.39
N VAL A 490 -26.04 2.01 -4.37
CA VAL A 490 -26.94 1.13 -5.12
C VAL A 490 -26.23 0.72 -6.40
N PHE A 491 -26.11 -0.58 -6.62
CA PHE A 491 -25.64 -1.15 -7.89
C PHE A 491 -26.87 -1.43 -8.76
N LEU A 492 -26.79 -1.05 -10.04
CA LEU A 492 -27.83 -1.30 -11.03
C LEU A 492 -27.67 -2.68 -11.66
#